data_AF-A0A1R2D2S0-F1
#
_entry.id   AF-A0A1R2D2S0-F1
#
_cell.length_a   1.000
_cell.length_b   1.000
_cell.length_c   1.000
_cell.angle_alpha   90.00
_cell.angle_beta   90.00
_cell.angle_gamma   90.00
#
_symmetry.space_group_name_H-M   'P 1'
#
loop_
_entity.id
_entity.type
_entity.pdbx_description
1 polymer ?
#
loop_
_entity_poly.entity_id
_entity_poly.type
_entity_poly.pdbx_seq_one_letter_code
_entity_poly.pdbx_strand_id
1 'polypeptide(L)'
;MYFLSLLFIPSVISQNCVSYQCDALPNNTCISYSSSNNTSIIQSCSSDSFCPFNYSNPVQSLECQPYPSKSHYPGEPCTSNQDCASGKCAANNTCQGASLNMPCIHTLDCNPGLYCASTTTSSSASCLPLIPPGKSGCKTSSACSSMSYCNFTGLPETSYCRPSLSLPEGTIINECFNGINYMCKNLLCTLRGTNFVCASSVTSVNIFPNKCSSDDDCLSTVDNRVGSYYKSKCGCTLSKNPYGVCGLFPGDAPYQKFLAILSLWMNSENITYCNSVRGLSYPCINTYFSYSEVFWYYTFYVFNYSAIQGNPDCVKKTLTDNFWWYEEIMASRNITSAGLGYQVLAVLYLVIIL
;
A
#
# COMPACT_ATOMS: atom_id res chain seq x y z
N MET A 1 -14.40 39.13 46.57
CA MET A 1 -13.84 37.75 46.55
C MET A 1 -13.71 37.36 45.08
N TYR A 2 -12.49 37.45 44.53
CA TYR A 2 -12.23 37.22 43.10
C TYR A 2 -12.26 35.71 42.80
N PHE A 3 -13.12 35.29 41.88
CA PHE A 3 -13.11 33.96 41.28
C PHE A 3 -11.89 33.86 40.37
N LEU A 4 -10.81 33.22 40.84
CA LEU A 4 -9.75 32.74 39.97
C LEU A 4 -10.24 31.44 39.33
N SER A 5 -10.82 31.56 38.14
CA SER A 5 -11.07 30.41 37.26
C SER A 5 -9.73 29.93 36.72
N LEU A 6 -9.16 28.90 37.36
CA LEU A 6 -8.07 28.12 36.78
C LEU A 6 -8.62 27.38 35.55
N LEU A 7 -8.36 27.96 34.38
CA LEU A 7 -8.37 27.24 33.10
C LEU A 7 -7.23 26.22 33.14
N PHE A 8 -7.52 25.02 33.62
CA PHE A 8 -6.73 23.85 33.31
C PHE A 8 -6.91 23.57 31.81
N ILE A 9 -6.00 24.09 31.00
CA ILE A 9 -5.79 23.54 29.66
C ILE A 9 -5.21 22.15 29.91
N PRO A 10 -5.92 21.05 29.59
CA PRO A 10 -5.31 19.74 29.68
C PRO A 10 -4.11 19.74 28.74
N SER A 11 -2.92 19.70 29.31
CA SER A 11 -1.70 19.35 28.60
C SER A 11 -1.92 17.92 28.11
N VAL A 12 -2.44 17.80 26.90
CA VAL A 12 -2.51 16.53 26.18
C VAL A 12 -1.08 16.00 26.19
N ILE A 13 -0.87 14.88 26.89
CA ILE A 13 0.42 14.18 26.89
C ILE A 13 0.57 13.67 25.46
N SER A 14 1.17 14.50 24.63
CA SER A 14 1.39 14.25 23.21
C SER A 14 2.19 12.96 23.11
N GLN A 15 1.78 12.08 22.20
CA GLN A 15 2.70 11.13 21.57
C GLN A 15 4.02 11.88 21.27
N ASN A 16 5.17 11.30 21.64
CA ASN A 16 6.47 11.98 21.55
C ASN A 16 6.90 12.09 20.08
N CYS A 17 6.21 12.93 19.32
CA CYS A 17 6.41 13.11 17.90
C CYS A 17 7.60 14.03 17.64
N VAL A 18 8.44 13.63 16.69
CA VAL A 18 9.61 14.40 16.26
C VAL A 18 9.17 15.64 15.49
N SER A 19 9.74 16.81 15.80
CA SER A 19 9.53 18.04 15.02
C SER A 19 10.36 18.00 13.74
N TYR A 20 9.77 18.37 12.60
CA TYR A 20 10.47 18.40 11.31
C TYR A 20 10.63 19.83 10.82
N GLN A 21 11.89 20.24 10.61
CA GLN A 21 12.24 21.61 10.22
C GLN A 21 13.09 21.60 8.95
N CYS A 22 12.93 22.63 8.13
CA CYS A 22 13.73 22.82 6.92
C CYS A 22 14.91 23.73 7.25
N ASP A 23 16.12 23.22 7.09
CA ASP A 23 17.34 24.01 7.19
C ASP A 23 18.45 23.36 6.36
N ALA A 24 19.53 24.08 6.12
CA ALA A 24 20.69 23.56 5.43
C ALA A 24 21.43 22.55 6.31
N LEU A 25 21.79 21.41 5.71
CA LEU A 25 22.60 20.36 6.30
C LEU A 25 23.95 20.26 5.57
N PRO A 26 25.04 20.02 6.30
CA PRO A 26 26.33 19.77 5.68
C PRO A 26 26.36 18.43 4.94
N ASN A 27 27.20 18.38 3.91
CA ASN A 27 27.50 17.17 3.12
C ASN A 27 26.26 16.57 2.43
N ASN A 28 26.28 15.26 2.19
CA ASN A 28 25.22 14.47 1.57
C ASN A 28 24.12 14.05 2.57
N THR A 29 23.88 14.84 3.62
CA THR A 29 22.94 14.51 4.70
C THR A 29 21.52 14.97 4.31
N CYS A 30 20.53 14.09 4.42
CA CYS A 30 19.12 14.45 4.19
C CYS A 30 18.31 14.61 5.49
N ILE A 31 18.72 13.94 6.58
CA ILE A 31 18.11 14.08 7.90
C ILE A 31 19.22 14.20 8.94
N SER A 32 19.14 15.23 9.77
CA SER A 32 19.93 15.33 11.00
C SER A 32 18.98 15.36 12.20
N TYR A 33 19.03 14.31 13.03
CA TYR A 33 18.19 14.19 14.22
C TYR A 33 18.93 14.66 15.48
N SER A 34 18.27 15.50 16.27
CA SER A 34 18.72 15.94 17.59
C SER A 34 17.78 15.38 18.66
N SER A 35 18.31 14.50 19.52
CA SER A 35 17.58 13.93 20.64
C SER A 35 17.28 14.94 21.75
N SER A 36 18.13 15.95 21.93
CA SER A 36 17.95 16.98 22.97
C SER A 36 16.70 17.84 22.72
N ASN A 37 16.40 18.11 21.45
CA ASN A 37 15.28 18.96 21.04
C ASN A 37 14.14 18.15 20.39
N ASN A 38 14.27 16.83 20.35
CA ASN A 38 13.41 15.92 19.59
C ASN A 38 13.03 16.46 18.20
N THR A 39 14.04 16.92 17.46
CA THR A 39 13.86 17.64 16.19
C THR A 39 14.74 17.04 15.11
N SER A 40 14.16 16.84 13.93
CA SER A 40 14.83 16.48 12.69
C SER A 40 14.91 17.68 11.75
N ILE A 41 16.12 18.04 11.36
CA ILE A 41 16.36 18.99 10.26
C ILE A 41 16.39 18.19 8.96
N ILE A 42 15.69 18.66 7.94
CA ILE A 42 15.52 17.99 6.66
C ILE A 42 16.06 18.85 5.52
N GLN A 43 16.88 18.24 4.67
CA GLN A 43 17.36 18.81 3.41
C GLN A 43 17.03 17.86 2.26
N SER A 44 16.71 18.41 1.09
CA SER A 44 16.48 17.61 -0.11
C SER A 44 17.77 17.05 -0.68
N CYS A 45 17.66 15.84 -1.22
CA CYS A 45 18.73 15.17 -1.96
C CYS A 45 18.86 15.75 -3.38
N SER A 46 19.97 15.46 -4.05
CA SER A 46 20.14 15.74 -5.47
C SER A 46 19.13 14.94 -6.31
N SER A 47 18.91 15.34 -7.56
CA SER A 47 17.91 14.71 -8.44
C SER A 47 18.14 13.21 -8.73
N ASP A 48 19.36 12.74 -8.53
CA ASP A 48 19.81 11.35 -8.75
C ASP A 48 19.92 10.53 -7.45
N SER A 49 19.51 11.09 -6.32
CA SER A 49 19.52 10.42 -5.02
C SER A 49 18.20 10.61 -4.26
N PHE A 50 18.00 9.80 -3.22
CA PHE A 50 16.83 9.87 -2.35
C PHE A 50 17.23 9.73 -0.89
N CYS A 51 16.33 10.15 0.00
CA CYS A 51 16.52 9.96 1.44
C CYS A 51 15.87 8.65 1.89
N PRO A 52 16.61 7.66 2.44
CA PRO A 52 16.08 6.34 2.80
C PRO A 52 15.29 6.35 4.12
N PHE A 53 14.29 7.23 4.21
CA PHE A 53 13.51 7.40 5.43
C PHE A 53 12.58 6.23 5.71
N ASN A 54 12.59 5.75 6.95
CA ASN A 54 11.71 4.69 7.42
C ASN A 54 10.74 5.25 8.47
N TYR A 55 9.44 5.29 8.14
CA TYR A 55 8.37 5.75 9.03
C TYR A 55 8.28 4.97 10.35
N SER A 56 8.79 3.73 10.38
CA SER A 56 8.83 2.90 11.59
C SER A 56 10.00 3.24 12.52
N ASN A 57 11.01 3.95 12.00
CA ASN A 57 12.18 4.41 12.76
C ASN A 57 12.47 5.89 12.47
N PRO A 58 11.64 6.83 12.97
CA PRO A 58 11.73 8.25 12.63
C PRO A 58 12.89 8.99 13.31
N VAL A 59 13.57 8.35 14.28
CA VAL A 59 14.60 8.93 15.15
C VAL A 59 15.98 8.50 14.64
N GLN A 60 16.39 9.03 13.49
CA GLN A 60 17.68 8.70 12.87
C GLN A 60 18.20 9.83 12.00
N SER A 61 19.52 9.99 11.99
CA SER A 61 20.21 10.81 10.99
C SER A 61 20.50 9.96 9.75
N LEU A 62 20.29 10.51 8.56
CA LEU A 62 20.40 9.80 7.29
C LEU A 62 21.14 10.62 6.25
N GLU A 63 21.89 9.92 5.42
CA GLU A 63 22.51 10.44 4.21
C GLU A 63 21.68 10.05 2.98
N CYS A 64 21.72 10.91 1.96
CA CYS A 64 21.15 10.62 0.66
C CYS A 64 21.84 9.38 0.06
N GLN A 65 21.04 8.49 -0.51
CA GLN A 65 21.52 7.31 -1.20
C GLN A 65 21.24 7.45 -2.69
N PRO A 66 22.13 7.00 -3.58
CA PRO A 66 21.80 6.91 -4.99
C PRO A 66 20.60 5.99 -5.17
N TYR A 67 19.75 6.28 -6.15
CA TYR A 67 18.67 5.34 -6.47
C TYR A 67 19.28 3.97 -6.80
N PRO A 68 18.74 2.87 -6.24
CA PRO A 68 19.23 1.54 -6.58
C PRO A 68 19.11 1.33 -8.09
N SER A 69 20.11 0.66 -8.69
CA SER A 69 20.03 0.24 -10.08
C SER A 69 18.76 -0.60 -10.25
N LYS A 70 17.78 -0.05 -10.98
CA LYS A 70 16.47 -0.66 -11.10
C LYS A 70 16.65 -1.98 -11.85
N SER A 71 16.43 -3.09 -11.16
CA SER A 71 16.32 -4.40 -11.79
C SER A 71 14.83 -4.67 -12.00
N HIS A 72 14.39 -4.52 -13.24
CA HIS A 72 13.02 -4.75 -13.66
C HIS A 72 12.78 -6.25 -13.84
N TYR A 73 11.58 -6.71 -13.47
CA TYR A 73 11.21 -8.11 -13.46
C TYR A 73 10.43 -8.50 -14.72
N PRO A 74 10.30 -9.80 -15.04
CA PRO A 74 9.54 -10.25 -16.19
C PRO A 74 8.14 -9.59 -16.29
N GLY A 75 7.83 -9.05 -17.47
CA GLY A 75 6.61 -8.27 -17.73
C GLY A 75 6.73 -6.76 -17.47
N GLU A 76 7.72 -6.29 -16.73
CA GLU A 76 7.99 -4.85 -16.53
C GLU A 76 8.71 -4.27 -17.77
N PRO A 77 8.54 -2.97 -18.07
CA PRO A 77 9.11 -2.34 -19.26
C PRO A 77 10.65 -2.28 -19.21
N CYS A 78 11.33 -2.30 -20.34
CA CYS A 78 12.79 -2.15 -20.41
C CYS A 78 13.22 -1.47 -21.70
N THR A 79 14.40 -0.87 -21.69
CA THR A 79 15.06 -0.29 -22.87
C THR A 79 16.30 -1.09 -23.27
N SER A 80 16.92 -1.77 -22.30
CA SER A 80 18.12 -2.56 -22.51
C SER A 80 18.08 -3.85 -21.69
N ASN A 81 18.91 -4.82 -22.06
CA ASN A 81 19.10 -6.05 -21.30
C ASN A 81 19.56 -5.81 -19.86
N GLN A 82 20.30 -4.72 -19.60
CA GLN A 82 20.82 -4.39 -18.27
C GLN A 82 19.72 -3.92 -17.31
N ASP A 83 18.59 -3.47 -17.85
CA ASP A 83 17.46 -3.01 -17.04
C ASP A 83 16.76 -4.22 -16.39
N CYS A 84 16.89 -5.42 -16.96
CA CYS A 84 16.15 -6.61 -16.54
C CYS A 84 16.94 -7.50 -15.58
N ALA A 85 16.30 -7.98 -14.52
CA ALA A 85 16.87 -8.96 -13.58
C ALA A 85 17.35 -10.24 -14.27
N SER A 86 16.69 -10.62 -15.35
CA SER A 86 17.04 -11.77 -16.19
C SER A 86 18.16 -11.50 -17.20
N GLY A 87 18.59 -10.24 -17.36
CA GLY A 87 19.50 -9.83 -18.41
C GLY A 87 18.88 -9.84 -19.82
N LYS A 88 17.54 -9.89 -19.94
CA LYS A 88 16.84 -10.03 -21.23
C LYS A 88 15.68 -9.05 -21.36
N CYS A 89 15.83 -8.11 -22.30
CA CYS A 89 14.79 -7.21 -22.77
C CYS A 89 14.30 -7.66 -24.15
N ALA A 90 13.01 -7.92 -24.28
CA ALA A 90 12.39 -8.32 -25.54
C ALA A 90 12.25 -7.15 -26.52
N ALA A 91 12.02 -7.48 -27.79
CA ALA A 91 11.78 -6.51 -28.86
C ALA A 91 10.54 -5.62 -28.63
N ASN A 92 9.60 -6.04 -27.77
CA ASN A 92 8.45 -5.24 -27.36
C ASN A 92 8.74 -4.35 -26.13
N ASN A 93 10.01 -4.15 -25.76
CA ASN A 93 10.45 -3.36 -24.61
C ASN A 93 9.92 -3.88 -23.26
N THR A 94 9.89 -5.21 -23.09
CA THR A 94 9.51 -5.84 -21.80
C THR A 94 10.55 -6.86 -21.34
N CYS A 95 10.79 -6.93 -20.04
CA CYS A 95 11.70 -7.91 -19.48
C CYS A 95 11.15 -9.32 -19.64
N GLN A 96 12.00 -10.26 -20.04
CA GLN A 96 11.64 -11.67 -20.21
C GLN A 96 12.19 -12.52 -19.08
N GLY A 97 11.34 -13.40 -18.55
CA GLY A 97 11.71 -14.48 -17.66
C GLY A 97 11.84 -15.82 -18.38
N ALA A 98 11.91 -16.88 -17.58
CA ALA A 98 11.84 -18.26 -18.01
C ALA A 98 10.45 -18.60 -18.58
N SER A 99 10.46 -19.31 -19.71
CA SER A 99 9.26 -19.79 -20.40
C SER A 99 8.66 -21.02 -19.72
N LEU A 100 7.47 -21.45 -20.19
CA LEU A 100 6.81 -22.66 -19.74
C LEU A 100 7.76 -23.86 -19.71
N ASN A 101 7.73 -24.62 -18.60
CA ASN A 101 8.56 -25.79 -18.29
C ASN A 101 10.07 -25.52 -18.17
N MET A 102 10.53 -24.28 -18.23
CA MET A 102 11.93 -23.94 -18.00
C MET A 102 12.24 -23.91 -16.49
N PRO A 103 13.48 -24.23 -16.08
CA PRO A 103 13.88 -24.17 -14.68
C PRO A 103 13.74 -22.77 -14.06
N CYS A 104 13.40 -22.72 -12.79
CA CYS A 104 13.28 -21.49 -12.01
C CYS A 104 13.64 -21.72 -10.54
N ILE A 105 13.92 -20.64 -9.81
CA ILE A 105 14.13 -20.65 -8.36
C ILE A 105 12.97 -19.93 -7.66
N HIS A 106 12.54 -18.80 -8.23
CA HIS A 106 11.47 -17.96 -7.73
C HIS A 106 10.41 -17.72 -8.79
N THR A 107 9.19 -17.42 -8.36
CA THR A 107 8.11 -17.01 -9.29
C THR A 107 8.49 -15.75 -10.07
N LEU A 108 9.33 -14.88 -9.50
CA LEU A 108 9.91 -13.71 -10.17
C LEU A 108 10.76 -14.05 -11.40
N ASP A 109 11.26 -15.29 -11.51
CA ASP A 109 12.09 -15.70 -12.64
C ASP A 109 11.23 -16.03 -13.87
N CYS A 110 9.94 -16.30 -13.69
CA CYS A 110 9.05 -16.77 -14.74
C CYS A 110 8.38 -15.61 -15.50
N ASN A 111 8.05 -15.85 -16.77
CA ASN A 111 7.24 -14.90 -17.55
C ASN A 111 5.85 -14.69 -16.93
N PRO A 112 5.20 -13.52 -17.17
CA PRO A 112 3.80 -13.30 -16.81
C PRO A 112 2.89 -14.45 -17.24
N GLY A 113 1.91 -14.79 -16.40
CA GLY A 113 1.04 -15.96 -16.61
C GLY A 113 1.63 -17.29 -16.10
N LEU A 114 2.86 -17.30 -15.59
CA LEU A 114 3.52 -18.48 -15.02
C LEU A 114 3.95 -18.25 -13.56
N TYR A 115 4.06 -19.34 -12.79
CA TYR A 115 4.70 -19.35 -11.46
C TYR A 115 5.74 -20.45 -11.36
N CYS A 116 6.66 -20.30 -10.41
CA CYS A 116 7.69 -21.31 -10.18
C CYS A 116 7.15 -22.42 -9.27
N ALA A 117 6.98 -23.62 -9.83
CA ALA A 117 6.43 -24.76 -9.13
C ALA A 117 7.48 -25.87 -8.98
N SER A 118 7.61 -26.41 -7.77
CA SER A 118 8.31 -27.68 -7.57
C SER A 118 7.37 -28.82 -7.98
N THR A 119 7.78 -29.65 -8.94
CA THR A 119 7.02 -30.85 -9.29
C THR A 119 7.49 -32.01 -8.42
N THR A 120 6.58 -32.88 -8.02
CA THR A 120 6.92 -34.10 -7.26
C THR A 120 7.78 -35.09 -8.07
N THR A 121 7.85 -34.90 -9.38
CA THR A 121 8.56 -35.76 -10.33
C THR A 121 9.96 -35.26 -10.71
N SER A 122 10.33 -34.03 -10.34
CA SER A 122 11.64 -33.44 -10.65
C SER A 122 12.29 -32.85 -9.40
N SER A 123 13.59 -33.06 -9.26
CA SER A 123 14.41 -32.42 -8.22
C SER A 123 14.62 -30.91 -8.46
N SER A 124 14.11 -30.36 -9.58
CA SER A 124 14.17 -28.95 -9.95
C SER A 124 12.76 -28.36 -10.14
N ALA A 125 12.57 -27.12 -9.70
CA ALA A 125 11.36 -26.37 -9.95
C ALA A 125 11.34 -25.81 -11.39
N SER A 126 10.15 -25.66 -11.96
CA SER A 126 9.95 -25.15 -13.31
C SER A 126 8.78 -24.19 -13.39
N CYS A 127 8.80 -23.29 -14.38
CA CYS A 127 7.71 -22.34 -14.61
C CYS A 127 6.47 -23.05 -15.17
N LEU A 128 5.37 -23.06 -14.42
CA LEU A 128 4.08 -23.65 -14.80
C LEU A 128 2.99 -22.57 -14.89
N PRO A 129 1.88 -22.82 -15.62
CA PRO A 129 0.78 -21.87 -15.73
C PRO A 129 0.15 -21.55 -14.37
N LEU A 130 -0.21 -20.28 -14.15
CA LEU A 130 -0.91 -19.87 -12.93
C LEU A 130 -2.23 -20.63 -12.75
N ILE A 131 -2.59 -20.88 -11.48
CA ILE A 131 -3.80 -21.60 -11.09
C ILE A 131 -5.00 -20.66 -11.19
N PRO A 132 -6.03 -20.97 -12.00
CA PRO A 132 -7.21 -20.12 -12.14
C PRO A 132 -8.05 -20.03 -10.85
N PRO A 133 -8.89 -18.99 -10.71
CA PRO A 133 -9.80 -18.88 -9.57
C PRO A 133 -10.72 -20.11 -9.47
N GLY A 134 -10.98 -20.55 -8.24
CA GLY A 134 -11.79 -21.74 -7.93
C GLY A 134 -11.09 -23.08 -8.14
N LYS A 135 -9.85 -23.12 -8.66
CA LYS A 135 -9.07 -24.35 -8.81
C LYS A 135 -8.16 -24.58 -7.60
N SER A 136 -8.00 -25.85 -7.22
CA SER A 136 -7.14 -26.27 -6.12
C SER A 136 -5.68 -26.45 -6.54
N GLY A 137 -4.79 -26.62 -5.56
CA GLY A 137 -3.36 -26.89 -5.76
C GLY A 137 -2.43 -25.74 -5.38
N CYS A 138 -2.96 -24.62 -4.88
CA CYS A 138 -2.14 -23.49 -4.49
C CYS A 138 -1.49 -23.71 -3.11
N LYS A 139 -0.23 -23.29 -2.96
CA LYS A 139 0.47 -23.20 -1.66
C LYS A 139 0.69 -21.76 -1.22
N THR A 140 0.82 -20.87 -2.19
CA THR A 140 1.09 -19.45 -2.01
C THR A 140 0.25 -18.67 -3.00
N SER A 141 -0.06 -17.42 -2.68
CA SER A 141 -0.82 -16.53 -3.57
C SER A 141 -0.10 -16.26 -4.89
N SER A 142 1.24 -16.40 -4.94
CA SER A 142 2.02 -16.29 -6.18
C SER A 142 1.69 -17.36 -7.24
N ALA A 143 1.11 -18.49 -6.82
CA ALA A 143 0.70 -19.58 -7.72
C ALA A 143 -0.65 -19.32 -8.38
N CYS A 144 -1.47 -18.45 -7.80
CA CYS A 144 -2.78 -18.11 -8.34
C CYS A 144 -2.66 -17.12 -9.49
N SER A 145 -3.63 -17.14 -10.42
CA SER A 145 -3.72 -16.15 -11.49
C SER A 145 -3.61 -14.73 -10.92
N SER A 146 -3.00 -13.82 -11.68
CA SER A 146 -3.13 -12.39 -11.41
C SER A 146 -4.62 -12.11 -11.17
N MET A 147 -4.96 -11.35 -10.11
CA MET A 147 -6.35 -11.18 -9.59
C MET A 147 -6.84 -12.24 -8.59
N SER A 148 -5.98 -13.10 -8.05
CA SER A 148 -6.39 -14.08 -7.04
C SER A 148 -5.33 -14.36 -5.99
N TYR A 149 -5.78 -14.79 -4.82
CA TYR A 149 -4.96 -15.16 -3.68
C TYR A 149 -5.26 -16.59 -3.26
N CYS A 150 -4.25 -17.26 -2.69
CA CYS A 150 -4.41 -18.65 -2.26
C CYS A 150 -5.12 -18.69 -0.92
N ASN A 151 -6.31 -19.29 -0.86
CA ASN A 151 -6.94 -19.63 0.41
C ASN A 151 -6.30 -20.91 0.94
N PHE A 152 -5.13 -20.78 1.55
CA PHE A 152 -4.35 -21.93 2.01
C PHE A 152 -5.00 -22.57 3.25
N THR A 153 -5.26 -23.87 3.17
CA THR A 153 -5.94 -24.67 4.22
C THR A 153 -4.98 -25.65 4.92
N GLY A 154 -3.67 -25.51 4.69
CA GLY A 154 -2.65 -26.43 5.21
C GLY A 154 -2.16 -27.47 4.19
N LEU A 155 -3.00 -27.82 3.20
CA LEU A 155 -2.67 -28.80 2.16
C LEU A 155 -3.02 -28.26 0.76
N PRO A 156 -2.18 -28.48 -0.28
CA PRO A 156 -2.44 -27.98 -1.64
C PRO A 156 -3.76 -28.49 -2.24
N GLU A 157 -4.12 -29.74 -1.97
CA GLU A 157 -5.27 -30.42 -2.56
C GLU A 157 -6.60 -29.80 -2.12
N THR A 158 -6.62 -29.24 -0.91
CA THR A 158 -7.77 -28.55 -0.30
C THR A 158 -7.66 -27.03 -0.36
N SER A 159 -6.51 -26.50 -0.79
CA SER A 159 -6.26 -25.07 -0.96
C SER A 159 -6.58 -24.65 -2.38
N TYR A 160 -7.23 -23.49 -2.55
CA TYR A 160 -7.71 -23.05 -3.85
C TYR A 160 -7.62 -21.54 -4.02
N CYS A 161 -7.51 -21.11 -5.27
CA CYS A 161 -7.38 -19.69 -5.60
C CYS A 161 -8.73 -18.98 -5.49
N ARG A 162 -8.75 -17.83 -4.82
CA ARG A 162 -9.92 -16.97 -4.63
C ARG A 162 -9.67 -15.61 -5.27
N PRO A 163 -10.65 -15.04 -5.99
CA PRO A 163 -10.49 -13.70 -6.54
C PRO A 163 -10.24 -12.65 -5.45
N SER A 164 -9.43 -11.64 -5.79
CA SER A 164 -9.22 -10.46 -4.95
C SER A 164 -10.55 -9.76 -4.65
N LEU A 165 -10.68 -9.18 -3.45
CA LEU A 165 -11.83 -8.37 -3.03
C LEU A 165 -13.21 -9.04 -3.22
N SER A 166 -13.26 -10.38 -3.24
CA SER A 166 -14.48 -11.13 -3.57
C SER A 166 -15.24 -11.67 -2.37
N LEU A 167 -14.60 -11.82 -1.22
CA LEU A 167 -15.21 -12.41 -0.04
C LEU A 167 -16.07 -11.38 0.69
N PRO A 168 -17.37 -11.64 0.90
CA PRO A 168 -18.23 -10.75 1.64
C PRO A 168 -17.88 -10.75 3.14
N GLU A 169 -18.38 -9.72 3.82
CA GLU A 169 -18.27 -9.53 5.26
C GLU A 169 -18.81 -10.76 6.02
N GLY A 170 -18.11 -11.18 7.07
CA GLY A 170 -18.42 -12.36 7.87
C GLY A 170 -17.89 -13.69 7.31
N THR A 171 -17.32 -13.71 6.10
CA THR A 171 -16.71 -14.93 5.54
C THR A 171 -15.51 -15.36 6.38
N ILE A 172 -15.46 -16.65 6.76
CA ILE A 172 -14.31 -17.23 7.47
C ILE A 172 -13.13 -17.38 6.51
N ILE A 173 -11.96 -16.95 6.96
CA ILE A 173 -10.68 -17.04 6.25
C ILE A 173 -9.62 -17.67 7.17
N ASN A 174 -8.54 -18.18 6.58
CA ASN A 174 -7.49 -18.87 7.35
C ASN A 174 -6.36 -17.94 7.81
N GLU A 175 -6.19 -16.80 7.15
CA GLU A 175 -5.11 -15.87 7.43
C GLU A 175 -5.59 -14.41 7.44
N CYS A 176 -5.02 -13.63 8.35
CA CYS A 176 -5.25 -12.20 8.44
C CYS A 176 -3.93 -11.53 8.84
N PHE A 177 -3.26 -10.89 7.88
CA PHE A 177 -1.95 -10.31 8.11
C PHE A 177 -2.10 -8.82 8.47
N ASN A 178 -1.81 -8.46 9.72
CA ASN A 178 -1.93 -7.09 10.23
C ASN A 178 -3.31 -6.46 9.94
N GLY A 179 -4.38 -7.24 10.10
CA GLY A 179 -5.75 -6.79 9.83
C GLY A 179 -6.13 -6.73 8.35
N ILE A 180 -5.24 -7.15 7.44
CA ILE A 180 -5.46 -7.10 5.99
C ILE A 180 -5.52 -8.51 5.40
N ASN A 181 -6.50 -8.72 4.53
CA ASN A 181 -6.58 -9.86 3.62
C ASN A 181 -7.15 -9.40 2.27
N TYR A 182 -6.38 -9.57 1.19
CA TYR A 182 -6.75 -9.12 -0.15
C TYR A 182 -7.92 -9.89 -0.79
N MET A 183 -8.35 -11.01 -0.22
CA MET A 183 -9.57 -11.70 -0.64
C MET A 183 -10.83 -11.02 -0.09
N CYS A 184 -10.75 -10.30 1.04
CA CYS A 184 -11.89 -9.62 1.65
C CYS A 184 -12.28 -8.38 0.85
N LYS A 185 -13.59 -8.19 0.62
CA LYS A 185 -14.12 -7.06 -0.17
C LYS A 185 -13.62 -5.68 0.29
N ASN A 186 -13.45 -5.50 1.60
CA ASN A 186 -13.01 -4.24 2.20
C ASN A 186 -11.52 -4.25 2.61
N LEU A 187 -10.75 -5.27 2.18
CA LEU A 187 -9.40 -5.63 2.66
C LEU A 187 -9.31 -5.97 4.15
N LEU A 188 -10.26 -5.57 4.98
CA LEU A 188 -10.22 -5.72 6.42
C LEU A 188 -10.59 -7.14 6.84
N CYS A 189 -9.82 -7.68 7.78
CA CYS A 189 -10.12 -8.92 8.46
C CYS A 189 -9.83 -8.81 9.96
N THR A 190 -10.47 -9.69 10.73
CA THR A 190 -10.28 -9.72 12.19
C THR A 190 -10.55 -11.10 12.76
N LEU A 191 -10.18 -11.31 14.01
CA LEU A 191 -10.50 -12.51 14.76
C LEU A 191 -11.93 -12.42 15.32
N ARG A 192 -12.74 -13.46 15.08
CA ARG A 192 -14.06 -13.64 15.70
C ARG A 192 -14.11 -15.01 16.36
N GLY A 193 -14.01 -15.04 17.68
CA GLY A 193 -13.80 -16.28 18.43
C GLY A 193 -12.42 -16.85 18.10
N THR A 194 -12.37 -18.03 17.47
CA THR A 194 -11.11 -18.69 17.07
C THR A 194 -10.79 -18.57 15.57
N ASN A 195 -11.70 -17.99 14.77
CA ASN A 195 -11.57 -17.93 13.33
C ASN A 195 -11.33 -16.50 12.86
N PHE A 196 -10.49 -16.32 11.84
CA PHE A 196 -10.44 -15.05 11.13
C PHE A 196 -11.66 -14.91 10.23
N VAL A 197 -12.18 -13.68 10.12
CA VAL A 197 -13.30 -13.34 9.25
C VAL A 197 -13.03 -12.06 8.49
N CYS A 198 -13.60 -11.93 7.29
CA CYS A 198 -13.67 -10.64 6.61
C CYS A 198 -14.56 -9.67 7.39
N ALA A 199 -14.06 -8.48 7.64
CA ALA A 199 -14.73 -7.46 8.44
C ALA A 199 -15.58 -6.51 7.58
N SER A 200 -16.51 -5.83 8.24
CA SER A 200 -17.36 -4.83 7.58
C SER A 200 -16.59 -3.55 7.26
N SER A 201 -17.09 -2.77 6.30
CA SER A 201 -16.56 -1.44 6.04
C SER A 201 -16.95 -0.50 7.19
N VAL A 202 -15.99 -0.22 8.09
CA VAL A 202 -16.17 0.68 9.25
C VAL A 202 -15.61 2.06 8.96
N THR A 203 -16.15 3.09 9.60
CA THR A 203 -15.71 4.49 9.46
C THR A 203 -15.07 4.99 10.74
N SER A 204 -14.30 6.07 10.68
CA SER A 204 -13.87 6.79 11.89
C SER A 204 -15.08 7.34 12.66
N VAL A 205 -15.03 7.30 13.99
CA VAL A 205 -16.07 7.92 14.85
C VAL A 205 -16.00 9.45 14.80
N ASN A 206 -14.78 10.00 14.70
CA ASN A 206 -14.53 11.44 14.74
C ASN A 206 -14.28 12.02 13.35
N ILE A 207 -14.48 13.34 13.23
CA ILE A 207 -14.25 14.09 11.99
C ILE A 207 -12.75 14.23 11.70
N PHE A 208 -12.38 14.17 10.43
CA PHE A 208 -11.00 14.30 9.97
C PHE A 208 -10.47 15.74 9.92
N PRO A 209 -9.15 15.96 10.15
CA PRO A 209 -8.20 14.99 10.70
C PRO A 209 -8.43 14.74 12.20
N ASN A 210 -8.58 13.47 12.59
CA ASN A 210 -8.80 13.09 13.99
C ASN A 210 -7.46 13.06 14.74
N LYS A 211 -7.26 14.02 15.65
CA LYS A 211 -6.05 14.09 16.48
C LYS A 211 -6.08 13.02 17.56
N CYS A 212 -4.92 12.48 17.90
CA CYS A 212 -4.77 11.43 18.91
C CYS A 212 -3.49 11.58 19.71
N SER A 213 -3.48 10.96 20.89
CA SER A 213 -2.29 10.78 21.73
C SER A 213 -1.88 9.30 21.79
N SER A 214 -2.81 8.39 21.50
CA SER A 214 -2.60 6.95 21.45
C SER A 214 -3.55 6.27 20.46
N ASP A 215 -3.29 5.01 20.14
CA ASP A 215 -4.18 4.19 19.28
C ASP A 215 -5.58 4.01 19.89
N ASP A 216 -5.75 4.21 21.20
CA ASP A 216 -7.04 4.14 21.89
C ASP A 216 -7.98 5.29 21.54
N ASP A 217 -7.44 6.41 21.04
CA ASP A 217 -8.22 7.56 20.56
C ASP A 217 -8.74 7.34 19.12
N CYS A 218 -8.23 6.32 18.44
CA CYS A 218 -8.42 6.07 17.02
C CYS A 218 -9.43 4.94 16.78
N LEU A 219 -10.68 5.19 17.16
CA LEU A 219 -11.74 4.20 17.12
C LEU A 219 -12.57 4.27 15.83
N SER A 220 -12.93 3.10 15.32
CA SER A 220 -13.95 2.96 14.28
C SER A 220 -15.35 2.93 14.86
N THR A 221 -16.35 3.11 14.00
CA THR A 221 -17.72 2.68 14.27
C THR A 221 -17.77 1.17 14.54
N VAL A 222 -18.80 0.73 15.28
CA VAL A 222 -18.96 -0.69 15.60
C VAL A 222 -19.22 -1.49 14.33
N ASP A 223 -18.44 -2.53 14.12
CA ASP A 223 -18.71 -3.54 13.12
C ASP A 223 -19.85 -4.44 13.59
N ASN A 224 -21.04 -4.25 13.02
CA ASN A 224 -22.22 -5.01 13.42
C ASN A 224 -22.11 -6.53 13.14
N ARG A 225 -21.20 -6.98 12.27
CA ARG A 225 -20.99 -8.41 11.98
C ARG A 225 -20.12 -9.09 13.04
N VAL A 226 -19.20 -8.33 13.61
CA VAL A 226 -18.25 -8.82 14.62
C VAL A 226 -18.69 -8.44 16.04
N GLY A 227 -19.45 -7.36 16.19
CA GLY A 227 -19.87 -6.80 17.47
C GLY A 227 -18.75 -6.06 18.20
N SER A 228 -17.81 -5.46 17.46
CA SER A 228 -16.66 -4.77 18.04
C SER A 228 -16.22 -3.59 17.18
N TYR A 229 -15.54 -2.62 17.79
CA TYR A 229 -14.85 -1.55 17.09
C TYR A 229 -13.40 -1.95 16.77
N TYR A 230 -12.80 -1.25 15.82
CA TYR A 230 -11.39 -1.40 15.47
C TYR A 230 -10.60 -0.18 15.93
N LYS A 231 -9.30 -0.38 16.12
CA LYS A 231 -8.34 0.69 16.39
C LYS A 231 -7.45 0.88 15.17
N SER A 232 -7.30 2.10 14.70
CA SER A 232 -6.25 2.46 13.75
C SER A 232 -5.02 2.97 14.50
N LYS A 233 -3.88 3.01 13.82
CA LYS A 233 -2.66 3.54 14.42
C LYS A 233 -2.76 5.05 14.56
N CYS A 234 -2.40 5.56 15.73
CA CYS A 234 -2.10 6.97 15.96
C CYS A 234 -0.68 7.26 15.44
N GLY A 235 -0.60 7.91 14.28
CA GLY A 235 0.65 8.23 13.61
C GLY A 235 1.05 9.70 13.79
N CYS A 236 2.34 9.97 13.96
CA CYS A 236 2.85 11.34 14.04
C CYS A 236 2.85 12.04 12.68
N THR A 237 2.42 13.30 12.65
CA THR A 237 2.61 14.16 11.47
C THR A 237 4.09 14.49 11.26
N LEU A 238 4.55 14.55 10.02
CA LEU A 238 5.88 15.06 9.68
C LEU A 238 5.85 16.59 9.51
N SER A 239 5.65 17.32 10.60
CA SER A 239 5.43 18.78 10.60
C SER A 239 6.33 19.51 11.60
N LYS A 240 6.40 20.85 11.48
CA LYS A 240 7.16 21.69 12.41
C LYS A 240 6.62 21.62 13.84
N ASN A 241 5.30 21.56 13.99
CA ASN A 241 4.60 21.44 15.27
C ASN A 241 3.85 20.10 15.27
N PRO A 242 4.54 18.98 15.54
CA PRO A 242 4.01 17.66 15.28
C PRO A 242 2.90 17.28 16.27
N TYR A 243 1.94 16.49 15.80
CA TYR A 243 0.87 15.93 16.61
C TYR A 243 0.50 14.52 16.10
N GLY A 244 -0.21 13.74 16.90
CA GLY A 244 -0.75 12.45 16.49
C GLY A 244 -2.01 12.61 15.64
N VAL A 245 -2.15 11.83 14.59
CA VAL A 245 -3.32 11.73 13.71
C VAL A 245 -3.68 10.27 13.49
N CYS A 246 -4.96 9.93 13.67
CA CYS A 246 -5.46 8.59 13.42
C CYS A 246 -5.41 8.21 11.94
N GLY A 247 -5.01 6.97 11.67
CA GLY A 247 -5.12 6.38 10.34
C GLY A 247 -6.59 6.21 9.90
N LEU A 248 -6.78 6.12 8.57
CA LEU A 248 -8.09 5.93 7.96
C LEU A 248 -8.58 4.48 8.09
N PHE A 249 -9.88 4.29 8.23
CA PHE A 249 -10.57 3.01 8.12
C PHE A 249 -11.14 2.80 6.71
N PRO A 250 -11.42 1.54 6.32
CA PRO A 250 -11.93 1.20 5.00
C PRO A 250 -13.17 1.96 4.55
N GLY A 251 -14.08 2.32 5.46
CA GLY A 251 -15.30 3.07 5.18
C GLY A 251 -15.10 4.57 5.01
N ASP A 252 -13.94 5.11 5.38
CA ASP A 252 -13.67 6.54 5.24
C ASP A 252 -13.53 6.92 3.77
N ALA A 253 -14.02 8.11 3.39
CA ALA A 253 -14.19 8.48 1.99
C ALA A 253 -12.91 8.35 1.13
N PRO A 254 -11.69 8.75 1.59
CA PRO A 254 -10.47 8.54 0.81
C PRO A 254 -10.11 7.06 0.66
N TYR A 255 -10.38 6.24 1.69
CA TYR A 255 -10.14 4.80 1.65
C TYR A 255 -11.11 4.11 0.70
N GLN A 256 -12.39 4.50 0.70
CA GLN A 256 -13.37 3.99 -0.27
C GLN A 256 -12.94 4.25 -1.72
N LYS A 257 -12.34 5.41 -1.99
CA LYS A 257 -11.77 5.71 -3.32
C LYS A 257 -10.55 4.84 -3.65
N PHE A 258 -9.68 4.58 -2.67
CA PHE A 258 -8.59 3.61 -2.81
C PHE A 258 -9.13 2.20 -3.12
N LEU A 259 -10.13 1.71 -2.40
CA LEU A 259 -10.74 0.40 -2.65
C LEU A 259 -11.37 0.32 -4.05
N ALA A 260 -12.06 1.37 -4.48
CA ALA A 260 -12.64 1.43 -5.81
C ALA A 260 -11.55 1.32 -6.89
N ILE A 261 -10.48 2.12 -6.80
CA ILE A 261 -9.41 2.11 -7.82
C ILE A 261 -8.58 0.81 -7.78
N LEU A 262 -8.37 0.24 -6.58
CA LEU A 262 -7.77 -1.07 -6.41
C LEU A 262 -8.62 -2.16 -7.05
N SER A 263 -9.94 -2.11 -6.86
CA SER A 263 -10.86 -3.07 -7.47
C SER A 263 -10.82 -2.99 -9.00
N LEU A 264 -10.72 -1.79 -9.58
CA LEU A 264 -10.58 -1.65 -11.03
C LEU A 264 -9.29 -2.28 -11.55
N TRP A 265 -8.19 -2.08 -10.84
CA TRP A 265 -6.93 -2.71 -11.21
C TRP A 265 -6.99 -4.24 -11.05
N MET A 266 -7.51 -4.71 -9.92
CA MET A 266 -7.61 -6.13 -9.58
C MET A 266 -8.62 -6.91 -10.43
N ASN A 267 -9.46 -6.26 -11.23
CA ASN A 267 -10.37 -6.92 -12.17
C ASN A 267 -10.04 -6.59 -13.64
N SER A 268 -8.92 -5.92 -13.89
CA SER A 268 -8.47 -5.58 -15.24
C SER A 268 -7.72 -6.75 -15.86
N GLU A 269 -7.93 -7.01 -17.15
CA GLU A 269 -7.10 -7.96 -17.91
C GLU A 269 -5.62 -7.52 -17.96
N ASN A 270 -5.35 -6.22 -17.84
CA ASN A 270 -4.00 -5.68 -17.93
C ASN A 270 -3.05 -6.17 -16.82
N ILE A 271 -3.57 -6.58 -15.67
CA ILE A 271 -2.76 -7.15 -14.58
C ILE A 271 -2.11 -8.49 -14.98
N THR A 272 -2.60 -9.17 -16.02
CA THR A 272 -1.99 -10.41 -16.52
C THR A 272 -0.70 -10.17 -17.29
N TYR A 273 -0.42 -8.94 -17.71
CA TYR A 273 0.88 -8.56 -18.29
C TYR A 273 2.01 -8.49 -17.26
N CYS A 274 1.66 -8.51 -15.98
CA CYS A 274 2.63 -8.48 -14.89
C CYS A 274 2.89 -9.87 -14.34
N ASN A 275 4.12 -10.09 -13.87
CA ASN A 275 4.42 -11.24 -13.04
C ASN A 275 3.50 -11.27 -11.80
N SER A 276 3.02 -12.44 -11.40
CA SER A 276 1.96 -12.59 -10.38
C SER A 276 2.35 -12.02 -9.01
N VAL A 277 3.64 -11.94 -8.68
CA VAL A 277 4.11 -11.31 -7.43
C VAL A 277 4.45 -9.82 -7.58
N ARG A 278 4.36 -9.29 -8.80
CA ARG A 278 4.64 -7.88 -9.15
C ARG A 278 3.38 -7.13 -9.60
N GLY A 279 2.20 -7.74 -9.53
CA GLY A 279 0.94 -7.12 -9.97
C GLY A 279 0.59 -5.80 -9.28
N LEU A 280 1.15 -5.52 -8.09
CA LEU A 280 1.00 -4.22 -7.40
C LEU A 280 2.28 -3.37 -7.40
N SER A 281 3.26 -3.72 -8.24
CA SER A 281 4.51 -2.96 -8.34
C SER A 281 4.28 -1.65 -9.09
N TYR A 282 5.08 -0.64 -8.74
CA TYR A 282 5.09 0.64 -9.44
C TYR A 282 5.30 0.50 -10.95
N PRO A 283 6.32 -0.23 -11.44
CA PRO A 283 6.50 -0.40 -12.89
C PRO A 283 5.27 -1.03 -13.57
N CYS A 284 4.72 -2.09 -13.00
CA CYS A 284 3.56 -2.79 -13.55
C CYS A 284 2.33 -1.88 -13.69
N ILE A 285 1.92 -1.23 -12.58
CA ILE A 285 0.73 -0.37 -12.58
C ILE A 285 0.93 0.83 -13.50
N ASN A 286 2.09 1.49 -13.47
CA ASN A 286 2.33 2.66 -14.30
C ASN A 286 2.37 2.35 -15.80
N THR A 287 2.81 1.15 -16.18
CA THR A 287 2.84 0.74 -17.59
C THR A 287 1.47 0.32 -18.09
N TYR A 288 0.72 -0.45 -17.30
CA TYR A 288 -0.48 -1.14 -17.82
C TYR A 288 -1.81 -0.62 -17.28
N PHE A 289 -1.81 0.31 -16.32
CA PHE A 289 -3.04 0.88 -15.79
C PHE A 289 -3.23 2.34 -16.19
N SER A 290 -4.27 2.61 -16.98
CA SER A 290 -4.61 3.97 -17.44
C SER A 290 -4.93 4.94 -16.30
N TYR A 291 -5.30 4.42 -15.12
CA TYR A 291 -5.58 5.22 -13.93
C TYR A 291 -4.48 5.11 -12.87
N SER A 292 -3.25 4.76 -13.25
CA SER A 292 -2.10 4.61 -12.35
C SER A 292 -1.87 5.84 -11.46
N GLU A 293 -2.05 7.05 -11.98
CA GLU A 293 -1.92 8.28 -11.19
C GLU A 293 -2.96 8.36 -10.06
N VAL A 294 -4.22 8.04 -10.35
CA VAL A 294 -5.31 7.99 -9.36
C VAL A 294 -5.04 6.88 -8.35
N PHE A 295 -4.55 5.73 -8.81
CA PHE A 295 -4.19 4.60 -7.95
C PHE A 295 -3.14 5.01 -6.93
N TRP A 296 -2.02 5.57 -7.38
CA TRP A 296 -0.93 5.95 -6.49
C TRP A 296 -1.28 7.11 -5.59
N TYR A 297 -2.03 8.09 -6.09
CA TYR A 297 -2.57 9.18 -5.28
C TYR A 297 -3.31 8.65 -4.04
N TYR A 298 -4.34 7.82 -4.24
CA TYR A 298 -5.13 7.30 -3.12
C TYR A 298 -4.36 6.27 -2.29
N THR A 299 -3.44 5.53 -2.88
CA THR A 299 -2.53 4.63 -2.13
C THR A 299 -1.70 5.43 -1.13
N PHE A 300 -1.01 6.47 -1.58
CA PHE A 300 -0.20 7.30 -0.69
C PHE A 300 -1.06 8.11 0.28
N TYR A 301 -2.23 8.59 -0.14
CA TYR A 301 -3.17 9.29 0.75
C TYR A 301 -3.57 8.40 1.93
N VAL A 302 -3.96 7.15 1.67
CA VAL A 302 -4.47 6.24 2.70
C VAL A 302 -3.36 5.76 3.62
N PHE A 303 -2.28 5.23 3.06
CA PHE A 303 -1.24 4.57 3.86
C PHE A 303 -0.27 5.54 4.53
N ASN A 304 -0.18 6.78 4.05
CA ASN A 304 0.64 7.84 4.64
C ASN A 304 -0.20 8.96 5.27
N TYR A 305 -1.50 8.74 5.52
CA TYR A 305 -2.46 9.78 5.91
C TYR A 305 -1.96 10.68 7.05
N SER A 306 -1.44 10.10 8.13
CA SER A 306 -0.90 10.88 9.27
C SER A 306 0.36 11.66 8.87
N ALA A 307 1.26 11.03 8.10
CA ALA A 307 2.55 11.59 7.74
C ALA A 307 2.44 12.78 6.78
N ILE A 308 1.41 12.84 5.95
CA ILE A 308 1.23 13.91 4.95
C ILE A 308 0.57 15.19 5.52
N GLN A 309 0.15 15.17 6.79
CA GLN A 309 -0.48 16.33 7.41
C GLN A 309 0.55 17.41 7.78
N GLY A 310 0.29 18.64 7.35
CA GLY A 310 1.06 19.82 7.78
C GLY A 310 2.54 19.80 7.38
N ASN A 311 2.93 19.09 6.32
CA ASN A 311 4.32 19.01 5.90
C ASN A 311 4.87 20.38 5.50
N PRO A 312 6.06 20.79 6.00
CA PRO A 312 6.81 21.88 5.41
C PRO A 312 7.41 21.46 4.06
N ASP A 313 7.77 22.42 3.21
CA ASP A 313 8.15 22.16 1.81
C ASP A 313 9.32 21.18 1.64
N CYS A 314 10.33 21.21 2.52
CA CYS A 314 11.42 20.24 2.47
C CYS A 314 10.94 18.80 2.75
N VAL A 315 9.99 18.61 3.68
CA VAL A 315 9.41 17.30 3.95
C VAL A 315 8.56 16.82 2.78
N LYS A 316 7.82 17.74 2.15
CA LYS A 316 7.08 17.45 0.91
C LYS A 316 8.00 16.95 -0.18
N LYS A 317 9.14 17.60 -0.39
CA LYS A 317 10.09 17.26 -1.46
C LYS A 317 11.01 16.07 -1.17
N THR A 318 11.21 15.72 0.10
CA THR A 318 12.23 14.73 0.49
C THR A 318 11.64 13.44 1.05
N LEU A 319 10.59 13.51 1.88
CA LEU A 319 10.09 12.35 2.63
C LEU A 319 8.73 11.85 2.14
N THR A 320 7.90 12.78 1.66
CA THR A 320 6.51 12.54 1.23
C THR A 320 6.29 12.92 -0.23
N ASP A 321 7.38 13.01 -0.99
CA ASP A 321 7.48 13.44 -2.39
C ASP A 321 6.47 12.73 -3.29
N ASN A 322 6.36 11.41 -3.14
CA ASN A 322 5.46 10.60 -3.90
C ASN A 322 4.01 11.08 -3.78
N PHE A 323 3.53 11.34 -2.56
CA PHE A 323 2.16 11.84 -2.36
C PHE A 323 1.97 13.22 -3.02
N TRP A 324 2.86 14.16 -2.72
CA TRP A 324 2.71 15.55 -3.18
C TRP A 324 2.87 15.70 -4.69
N TRP A 325 3.71 14.87 -5.31
CA TRP A 325 3.82 14.80 -6.77
C TRP A 325 2.49 14.39 -7.42
N TYR A 326 1.83 13.34 -6.88
CA TYR A 326 0.52 12.94 -7.37
C TYR A 326 -0.57 13.97 -7.05
N GLU A 327 -0.55 14.62 -5.88
CA GLU A 327 -1.48 15.71 -5.54
C GLU A 327 -1.40 16.87 -6.56
N GLU A 328 -0.20 17.29 -6.95
CA GLU A 328 -0.01 18.33 -7.97
C GLU A 328 -0.57 17.92 -9.33
N ILE A 329 -0.38 16.66 -9.74
CA ILE A 329 -0.97 16.12 -10.98
C ILE A 329 -2.50 16.15 -10.91
N MET A 330 -3.07 15.67 -9.80
CA MET A 330 -4.52 15.62 -9.61
C MET A 330 -5.14 17.02 -9.61
N ALA A 331 -4.48 17.98 -8.98
CA ALA A 331 -4.88 19.38 -8.97
C ALA A 331 -4.80 20.03 -10.36
N SER A 332 -3.70 19.83 -11.08
CA SER A 332 -3.48 20.44 -12.41
C SER A 332 -4.48 19.96 -13.47
N ARG A 333 -4.93 18.70 -13.37
CA ARG A 333 -5.91 18.11 -14.29
C ARG A 333 -7.35 18.42 -13.91
N ASN A 334 -7.56 19.23 -12.86
CA ASN A 334 -8.87 19.52 -12.28
C ASN A 334 -9.65 18.24 -11.93
N ILE A 335 -8.93 17.16 -11.61
CA ILE A 335 -9.49 15.91 -11.11
C ILE A 335 -9.75 16.12 -9.62
N THR A 336 -10.56 17.14 -9.32
CA THR A 336 -11.08 17.37 -7.97
C THR A 336 -12.10 16.27 -7.66
N SER A 337 -12.43 16.12 -6.37
CA SER A 337 -13.39 15.15 -5.85
C SER A 337 -14.74 15.12 -6.59
N ALA A 338 -15.12 16.19 -7.32
CA ALA A 338 -16.32 16.26 -8.15
C ALA A 338 -16.18 15.56 -9.53
N GLY A 339 -14.99 15.57 -10.14
CA GLY A 339 -14.75 14.99 -11.48
C GLY A 339 -14.57 13.47 -11.47
N LEU A 340 -13.90 12.94 -10.43
CA LEU A 340 -13.88 11.50 -10.13
C LEU A 340 -15.25 11.02 -9.68
N GLY A 341 -16.08 11.89 -9.07
CA GLY A 341 -17.47 11.59 -8.79
C GLY A 341 -18.15 11.06 -10.05
N TYR A 342 -18.12 11.79 -11.16
CA TYR A 342 -18.81 11.33 -12.38
C TYR A 342 -18.16 10.15 -13.09
N GLN A 343 -16.83 10.05 -13.20
CA GLN A 343 -16.20 8.93 -13.91
C GLN A 343 -16.07 7.66 -13.04
N VAL A 344 -15.80 7.80 -11.75
CA VAL A 344 -15.80 6.65 -10.82
C VAL A 344 -17.22 6.28 -10.42
N LEU A 345 -18.20 7.20 -10.32
CA LEU A 345 -19.62 6.81 -10.20
C LEU A 345 -20.12 6.18 -11.49
N ALA A 346 -19.70 6.62 -12.69
CA ALA A 346 -20.09 5.94 -13.92
C ALA A 346 -19.54 4.51 -13.99
N VAL A 347 -18.29 4.30 -13.56
CA VAL A 347 -17.70 2.95 -13.48
C VAL A 347 -18.27 2.14 -12.30
N LEU A 348 -18.57 2.75 -11.14
CA LEU A 348 -19.26 2.10 -10.02
C LEU A 348 -20.73 1.76 -10.37
N TYR A 349 -21.42 2.57 -11.17
CA TYR A 349 -22.76 2.26 -11.70
C TYR A 349 -22.73 1.08 -12.66
N LEU A 350 -21.67 0.94 -13.46
CA LEU A 350 -21.48 -0.21 -14.37
C LEU A 350 -21.14 -1.51 -13.62
N VAL A 351 -20.45 -1.43 -12.48
CA VAL A 351 -20.09 -2.60 -11.64
C VAL A 351 -21.24 -3.04 -10.72
N ILE A 352 -22.25 -2.20 -10.48
CA ILE A 352 -23.46 -2.56 -9.69
C ILE A 352 -24.58 -3.17 -10.57
N ILE A 353 -24.49 -3.03 -11.89
CA ILE A 353 -25.51 -3.52 -12.87
C ILE A 353 -25.10 -4.85 -13.53
N LEU A 354 -23.92 -5.40 -13.22
CA LEU A 354 -23.47 -6.75 -13.58
C LEU A 354 -23.26 -7.57 -12.31
#